data_AF-A0A979E4A6-F1
#
_entry.id   AF-A0A979E4A6-F1
#
_cell.length_a   1.000
_cell.length_b   1.000
_cell.length_c   1.000
_cell.angle_alpha   90.00
_cell.angle_beta   90.00
_cell.angle_gamma   90.00
#
_symmetry.space_group_name_H-M   'P 1'
#
loop_
_entity.id
_entity.type
_entity.pdbx_description
1 polymer ?
#
loop_
_entity_poly.entity_id
_entity_poly.type
_entity_poly.pdbx_seq_one_letter_code
_entity_poly.pdbx_strand_id
1 'polypeptide(L)'
;MADKLARSLHSPSGTRTSNSRFDPDNSGRPTTWDSFGIWDSRIDEPILLPSSIRYGKLIPKVSLFKVGYISQISQCKENEDRYQVSQMTNDILYFAVFDGHSSAQAADFCHKYMEQYIKEPVAKEDNREVVLTNVFLNVDKALAKHLHFSADGSVVDVCLCLSTAMVALLWDGIELVVASMGDSHAMLCRKGKALKLTVDHTPERKDEKERIRKNGGFVTWNSLGQPHVNGRLAMTPNIGDFDLKNAGVIAEPETKRISDSDVLAKIECACGFGGMVLQATWVAPATF
;
A
#
# COMPACT_ATOMS: atom_id res chain seq x y z
N MET A 1 -18.47 -40.41 -71.47
CA MET A 1 -17.17 -40.12 -72.12
C MET A 1 -16.24 -39.49 -71.09
N ALA A 2 -15.08 -40.11 -70.90
CA ALA A 2 -13.79 -39.58 -70.40
C ALA A 2 -13.71 -38.83 -69.04
N ASP A 3 -13.38 -39.60 -68.00
CA ASP A 3 -12.20 -39.52 -67.11
C ASP A 3 -11.14 -38.39 -67.30
N LYS A 4 -10.78 -37.65 -66.23
CA LYS A 4 -9.41 -37.55 -65.63
C LYS A 4 -9.15 -36.32 -64.71
N LEU A 5 -8.72 -36.66 -63.48
CA LEU A 5 -7.57 -36.17 -62.68
C LEU A 5 -7.47 -34.74 -62.09
N ALA A 6 -7.10 -34.74 -60.81
CA ALA A 6 -6.80 -33.63 -59.91
C ALA A 6 -5.34 -33.14 -59.97
N ARG A 7 -5.09 -31.85 -59.62
CA ARG A 7 -4.25 -31.40 -58.45
C ARG A 7 -4.00 -29.87 -58.41
N SER A 8 -4.36 -29.28 -57.25
CA SER A 8 -3.70 -28.26 -56.40
C SER A 8 -2.75 -27.18 -56.96
N LEU A 9 -2.97 -25.91 -56.53
CA LEU A 9 -1.94 -24.99 -56.00
C LEU A 9 -2.54 -24.05 -54.90
N HIS A 10 -1.79 -23.83 -53.80
CA HIS A 10 -2.04 -22.90 -52.67
C HIS A 10 -1.80 -21.41 -53.07
N SER A 11 -2.05 -20.31 -52.35
CA SER A 11 -2.18 -19.89 -50.92
C SER A 11 -2.80 -18.44 -50.92
N PRO A 12 -2.80 -17.62 -49.84
CA PRO A 12 -3.18 -17.81 -48.43
C PRO A 12 -4.25 -16.78 -47.94
N SER A 13 -4.81 -17.09 -46.77
CA SER A 13 -5.80 -16.34 -45.98
C SER A 13 -5.32 -14.97 -45.47
N GLY A 14 -6.19 -13.95 -45.61
CA GLY A 14 -6.03 -12.61 -45.01
C GLY A 14 -6.45 -12.55 -43.54
N THR A 15 -5.56 -12.00 -42.74
CA THR A 15 -5.57 -11.82 -41.28
C THR A 15 -6.55 -10.73 -40.81
N ARG A 16 -7.29 -11.00 -39.73
CA ARG A 16 -8.01 -9.99 -38.93
C ARG A 16 -7.00 -9.22 -38.07
N THR A 17 -7.09 -7.90 -38.10
CA THR A 17 -6.31 -6.97 -37.27
C THR A 17 -6.86 -6.93 -35.84
N SER A 18 -6.04 -7.37 -34.88
CA SER A 18 -6.25 -7.16 -33.44
C SER A 18 -5.27 -6.11 -32.96
N ASN A 19 -5.76 -4.97 -32.49
CA ASN A 19 -4.97 -3.96 -31.80
C ASN A 19 -4.76 -4.39 -30.33
N SER A 20 -3.71 -5.17 -30.05
CA SER A 20 -3.15 -5.32 -28.69
C SER A 20 -1.79 -4.64 -28.66
N ARG A 21 -1.74 -3.45 -28.04
CA ARG A 21 -0.60 -2.53 -28.10
C ARG A 21 0.52 -2.83 -27.09
N PHE A 22 0.56 -4.03 -26.51
CA PHE A 22 1.66 -4.50 -25.66
C PHE A 22 1.80 -6.03 -25.78
N ASP A 23 2.45 -6.48 -26.85
CA ASP A 23 2.94 -7.84 -27.03
C ASP A 23 4.35 -7.74 -27.65
N PRO A 24 5.42 -7.54 -26.85
CA PRO A 24 6.77 -7.29 -27.37
C PRO A 24 7.37 -8.53 -28.06
N ASP A 25 6.81 -9.71 -27.82
CA ASP A 25 7.26 -11.01 -28.33
C ASP A 25 6.25 -11.66 -29.31
N ASN A 26 5.12 -11.01 -29.58
CA ASN A 26 4.07 -11.42 -30.52
C ASN A 26 3.62 -12.89 -30.32
N SER A 27 3.66 -13.35 -29.07
CA SER A 27 3.45 -14.75 -28.71
C SER A 27 1.98 -15.12 -28.59
N GLY A 28 1.06 -14.13 -28.63
CA GLY A 28 -0.38 -14.33 -28.59
C GLY A 28 -0.87 -14.94 -27.27
N ARG A 29 0.00 -15.02 -26.26
CA ARG A 29 -0.37 -15.39 -24.89
C ARG A 29 -0.82 -14.11 -24.19
N PRO A 30 -1.93 -14.13 -23.42
CA PRO A 30 -2.24 -13.02 -22.54
C PRO A 30 -1.01 -12.74 -21.69
N THR A 31 -0.62 -11.48 -21.55
CA THR A 31 0.37 -11.04 -20.56
C THR A 31 -0.16 -11.37 -19.17
N THR A 32 0.02 -12.62 -18.76
CA THR A 32 -0.20 -13.04 -17.38
C THR A 32 0.92 -12.41 -16.56
N TRP A 33 0.56 -11.85 -15.41
CA TRP A 33 1.48 -11.25 -14.44
C TRP A 33 2.70 -12.12 -14.08
N ASP A 34 2.66 -13.42 -14.44
CA ASP A 34 3.76 -14.39 -14.36
C ASP A 34 4.97 -14.10 -15.29
N SER A 35 4.87 -13.18 -16.26
CA SER A 35 6.01 -12.83 -17.15
C SER A 35 7.06 -11.92 -16.50
N PHE A 36 6.85 -11.42 -15.27
CA PHE A 36 7.79 -10.54 -14.56
C PHE A 36 8.92 -11.24 -13.79
N GLY A 37 9.10 -12.54 -13.98
CA GLY A 37 10.27 -13.23 -13.46
C GLY A 37 9.91 -14.53 -12.79
N ILE A 38 10.65 -15.54 -13.22
CA ILE A 38 10.72 -16.88 -12.66
C ILE A 38 10.90 -16.76 -11.13
N TRP A 39 9.92 -17.26 -10.38
CA TRP A 39 10.02 -17.44 -8.93
C TRP A 39 11.19 -18.38 -8.66
N ASP A 40 12.38 -17.83 -8.41
CA ASP A 40 13.52 -18.65 -8.03
C ASP A 40 13.28 -19.20 -6.62
N SER A 41 12.89 -20.46 -6.54
CA SER A 41 12.71 -21.19 -5.29
C SER A 41 14.05 -21.61 -4.66
N ARG A 42 15.19 -21.22 -5.22
CA ARG A 42 16.52 -21.50 -4.66
C ARG A 42 16.81 -20.50 -3.54
N ILE A 43 17.04 -21.06 -2.35
CA ILE A 43 17.27 -20.32 -1.10
C ILE A 43 18.73 -19.90 -1.05
N ASP A 44 19.06 -18.80 -1.72
CA ASP A 44 20.36 -18.15 -1.54
C ASP A 44 20.33 -17.16 -0.36
N GLU A 45 19.18 -16.94 0.28
CA GLU A 45 19.06 -16.04 1.44
C GLU A 45 19.45 -16.72 2.75
N PRO A 46 20.19 -16.04 3.64
CA PRO A 46 20.58 -16.60 4.92
C PRO A 46 19.34 -16.82 5.79
N ILE A 47 19.36 -17.88 6.61
CA ILE A 47 18.27 -18.20 7.52
C ILE A 47 18.30 -17.24 8.71
N LEU A 48 17.14 -16.73 9.10
CA LEU A 48 16.92 -15.99 10.33
C LEU A 48 16.91 -16.98 11.51
N LEU A 49 18.11 -17.38 11.96
CA LEU A 49 18.30 -18.43 12.95
C LEU A 49 17.51 -18.22 14.26
N PRO A 50 17.49 -17.02 14.89
CA PRO A 50 16.77 -16.84 16.16
C PRO A 50 15.27 -17.13 16.04
N SER A 51 14.61 -16.55 15.03
CA SER A 51 13.20 -16.79 14.76
C SER A 51 12.97 -18.24 14.31
N SER A 52 13.88 -18.81 13.50
CA SER A 52 13.74 -20.19 13.04
C SER A 52 13.77 -21.20 14.18
N ILE A 53 14.62 -20.99 15.18
CA ILE A 53 14.67 -21.79 16.41
C ILE A 53 13.41 -21.56 17.25
N ARG A 54 12.99 -20.29 17.42
CA ARG A 54 11.80 -19.91 18.20
C ARG A 54 10.53 -20.60 17.70
N TYR A 55 10.34 -20.65 16.38
CA TYR A 55 9.13 -21.20 15.76
C TYR A 55 9.29 -22.61 15.21
N GLY A 56 10.47 -23.23 15.32
CA GLY A 56 10.74 -24.59 14.83
C GLY A 56 10.61 -24.74 13.31
N LYS A 57 10.79 -23.66 12.55
CA LYS A 57 10.64 -23.62 11.08
C LYS A 57 11.78 -22.84 10.46
N LEU A 58 12.26 -23.25 9.29
CA LEU A 58 13.23 -22.45 8.54
C LEU A 58 12.58 -21.17 8.03
N ILE A 59 13.02 -20.03 8.56
CA ILE A 59 12.59 -18.70 8.18
C ILE A 59 13.76 -18.00 7.51
N PRO A 60 13.63 -17.55 6.26
CA PRO A 60 14.68 -16.80 5.59
C PRO A 60 14.75 -15.39 6.17
N LYS A 61 15.95 -14.82 6.15
CA LYS A 61 16.16 -13.41 6.42
C LYS A 61 15.70 -12.62 5.19
N VAL A 62 14.72 -11.74 5.37
CA VAL A 62 14.30 -10.81 4.32
C VAL A 62 15.34 -9.71 4.17
N SER A 63 15.96 -9.64 3.00
CA SER A 63 16.96 -8.63 2.66
C SER A 63 16.29 -7.34 2.16
N LEU A 64 16.57 -6.21 2.82
CA LEU A 64 16.07 -4.89 2.39
C LEU A 64 16.59 -4.48 1.01
N PHE A 65 17.72 -5.05 0.56
CA PHE A 65 18.26 -4.80 -0.78
C PHE A 65 17.36 -5.31 -1.92
N LYS A 66 16.41 -6.20 -1.62
CA LYS A 66 15.43 -6.72 -2.57
C LYS A 66 14.13 -5.89 -2.62
N VAL A 67 14.02 -4.86 -1.78
CA VAL A 67 12.87 -3.95 -1.77
C VAL A 67 13.03 -2.95 -2.92
N GLY A 68 12.12 -2.99 -3.87
CA GLY A 68 12.01 -2.01 -4.94
C GLY A 68 11.06 -0.88 -4.54
N TYR A 69 11.30 0.30 -5.06
CA TYR A 69 10.37 1.43 -4.91
C TYR A 69 10.42 2.30 -6.15
N ILE A 70 9.29 2.93 -6.45
CA ILE A 70 9.20 3.96 -7.46
C ILE A 70 8.25 5.04 -6.94
N SER A 71 8.67 6.29 -7.04
CA SER A 71 7.80 7.44 -6.81
C SER A 71 7.95 8.34 -8.00
N GLN A 72 6.86 8.53 -8.73
CA GLN A 72 6.85 9.29 -9.96
C GLN A 72 5.88 10.46 -9.83
N ILE A 73 6.43 11.66 -9.90
CA ILE A 73 5.61 12.85 -10.06
C ILE A 73 4.87 12.76 -11.41
N SER A 74 3.55 12.84 -11.36
CA SER A 74 2.69 12.73 -12.53
C SER A 74 2.37 14.13 -13.09
N GLN A 75 1.09 14.48 -13.19
CA GLN A 75 0.61 15.82 -13.59
C GLN A 75 0.55 16.80 -12.40
N CYS A 76 0.93 16.36 -11.20
CA CYS A 76 0.98 17.19 -10.00
C CYS A 76 2.11 18.23 -10.09
N LYS A 77 1.92 19.39 -9.43
CA LYS A 77 2.95 20.44 -9.37
C LYS A 77 4.14 20.03 -8.51
N GLU A 78 3.86 19.31 -7.43
CA GLU A 78 4.84 18.82 -6.47
C GLU A 78 4.56 17.36 -6.15
N ASN A 79 5.58 16.64 -5.70
CA ASN A 79 5.44 15.26 -5.23
C ASN A 79 5.26 15.28 -3.70
N GLU A 80 4.03 15.04 -3.27
CA GLU A 80 3.63 15.04 -1.86
C GLU A 80 3.79 13.65 -1.22
N ASP A 81 4.16 12.63 -2.01
CA ASP A 81 4.31 11.26 -1.54
C ASP A 81 5.61 11.05 -0.77
N ARG A 82 5.54 10.24 0.30
CA ARG A 82 6.70 9.76 1.06
C ARG A 82 6.60 8.27 1.30
N TYR A 83 7.75 7.62 1.35
CA TYR A 83 7.86 6.20 1.68
C TYR A 83 9.05 5.97 2.58
N GLN A 84 9.01 4.91 3.36
CA GLN A 84 10.12 4.51 4.19
C GLN A 84 10.21 3.00 4.26
N VAL A 85 11.44 2.51 4.19
CA VAL A 85 11.78 1.10 4.36
C VAL A 85 12.96 1.03 5.32
N SER A 86 12.80 0.33 6.43
CA SER A 86 13.87 0.20 7.42
C SER A 86 13.77 -1.10 8.20
N GLN A 87 14.90 -1.54 8.75
CA GLN A 87 14.94 -2.59 9.75
C GLN A 87 14.91 -1.92 11.12
N MET A 88 13.74 -1.89 11.77
CA MET A 88 13.54 -1.21 13.05
C MET A 88 14.29 -1.89 14.19
N THR A 89 14.24 -3.21 14.21
CA THR A 89 14.95 -4.07 15.17
C THR A 89 15.43 -5.32 14.42
N ASN A 90 16.19 -6.19 15.10
CA ASN A 90 16.65 -7.45 14.48
C ASN A 90 15.48 -8.33 13.98
N ASP A 91 14.33 -8.23 14.65
CA ASP A 91 13.17 -9.08 14.40
C ASP A 91 12.06 -8.33 13.64
N ILE A 92 12.20 -7.02 13.35
CA ILE A 92 11.11 -6.20 12.78
C ILE A 92 11.59 -5.42 11.56
N LEU A 93 10.94 -5.68 10.42
CA LEU A 93 11.02 -4.82 9.23
C LEU A 93 9.81 -3.90 9.16
N TYR A 94 10.07 -2.67 8.72
CA TYR A 94 9.09 -1.61 8.60
C TYR A 94 9.03 -1.11 7.17
N PHE A 95 7.80 -0.99 6.68
CA PHE A 95 7.47 -0.45 5.38
C PHE A 95 6.33 0.55 5.57
N ALA A 96 6.47 1.73 5.00
CA ALA A 96 5.41 2.72 5.06
C ALA A 96 5.31 3.52 3.77
N VAL A 97 4.09 3.94 3.45
CA VAL A 97 3.73 4.85 2.36
C VAL A 97 2.78 5.89 2.92
N PHE A 98 3.04 7.14 2.59
CA PHE A 98 2.29 8.31 2.99
C PHE A 98 2.01 9.15 1.73
N ASP A 99 0.75 9.21 1.30
CA ASP A 99 0.30 10.10 0.23
C ASP A 99 -0.13 11.41 0.87
N GLY A 100 0.56 12.51 0.57
CA GLY A 100 0.22 13.84 1.08
C GLY A 100 -0.82 14.53 0.19
N HIS A 101 -1.73 15.29 0.81
CA HIS A 101 -2.63 16.17 0.07
C HIS A 101 -2.68 17.57 0.70
N SER A 102 -2.82 18.58 -0.15
CA SER A 102 -2.88 20.01 0.20
C SER A 102 -1.56 20.60 0.72
N SER A 103 -0.62 19.76 1.16
CA SER A 103 0.82 20.02 1.25
C SER A 103 1.54 18.71 1.63
N ALA A 104 2.86 18.67 1.44
CA ALA A 104 3.68 17.54 1.89
C ALA A 104 3.90 17.49 3.42
N GLN A 105 3.45 18.49 4.20
CA GLN A 105 3.82 18.62 5.62
C GLN A 105 3.38 17.42 6.48
N ALA A 106 2.16 16.92 6.27
CA ALA A 106 1.65 15.77 7.01
C ALA A 106 2.41 14.49 6.65
N ALA A 107 2.70 14.28 5.36
CA ALA A 107 3.48 13.14 4.88
C ALA A 107 4.95 13.21 5.36
N ASP A 108 5.56 14.39 5.33
CA ASP A 108 6.92 14.64 5.84
C ASP A 108 7.02 14.36 7.34
N PHE A 109 6.01 14.79 8.12
CA PHE A 109 5.94 14.52 9.54
C PHE A 109 5.83 13.02 9.82
N CYS A 110 4.95 12.31 9.10
CA CYS A 110 4.79 10.87 9.22
C CYS A 110 6.09 10.14 8.86
N HIS A 111 6.70 10.48 7.72
CA HIS A 111 7.98 9.92 7.29
C HIS A 111 9.11 10.12 8.32
N LYS A 112 9.15 11.30 8.98
CA LYS A 112 10.22 11.60 9.95
C LYS A 112 10.02 10.92 11.31
N TYR A 113 8.77 10.82 11.77
CA TYR A 113 8.49 10.47 13.16
C TYR A 113 7.76 9.13 13.35
N MET A 114 7.01 8.60 12.37
CA MET A 114 6.19 7.40 12.53
C MET A 114 7.00 6.21 13.09
N GLU A 115 8.16 5.92 12.49
CA GLU A 115 9.03 4.83 12.98
C GLU A 115 9.43 5.02 14.46
N GLN A 116 9.70 6.26 14.89
CA GLN A 116 10.08 6.56 16.27
C GLN A 116 8.93 6.34 17.25
N TYR A 117 7.71 6.74 16.86
CA TYR A 117 6.51 6.49 17.67
C TYR A 117 6.19 5.00 17.80
N ILE A 118 6.60 4.17 16.85
CA ILE A 118 6.39 2.71 16.89
C ILE A 118 7.41 2.00 17.81
N LYS A 119 8.67 2.47 17.85
CA LYS A 119 9.78 1.77 18.54
C LYS A 119 9.50 1.44 20.00
N GLU A 120 9.00 2.40 20.76
CA GLU A 120 8.80 2.24 22.21
C GLU A 120 7.55 1.40 22.54
N PRO A 121 6.35 1.66 21.97
CA PRO A 121 5.15 0.88 22.27
C PRO A 121 5.27 -0.60 21.88
N VAL A 122 5.94 -0.90 20.76
CA VAL A 122 6.16 -2.29 20.31
C VAL A 122 6.94 -3.14 21.32
N ALA A 123 7.79 -2.52 22.14
CA ALA A 123 8.54 -3.24 23.17
C ALA A 123 7.74 -3.49 24.46
N LYS A 124 6.58 -2.83 24.62
CA LYS A 124 5.79 -2.82 25.86
C LYS A 124 4.46 -3.55 25.75
N GLU A 125 3.92 -3.67 24.54
CA GLU A 125 2.59 -4.20 24.28
C GLU A 125 2.67 -5.34 23.26
N ASP A 126 2.09 -6.48 23.62
CA ASP A 126 2.11 -7.67 22.77
C ASP A 126 1.09 -7.58 21.62
N ASN A 127 -0.01 -6.84 21.83
CA ASN A 127 -1.02 -6.65 20.80
C ASN A 127 -0.58 -5.60 19.77
N ARG A 128 0.03 -6.08 18.69
CA ARG A 128 0.58 -5.26 17.59
C ARG A 128 -0.47 -4.41 16.87
N GLU A 129 -1.71 -4.87 16.76
CA GLU A 129 -2.80 -4.10 16.14
C GLU A 129 -3.20 -2.91 17.03
N VAL A 130 -3.28 -3.13 18.35
CA VAL A 130 -3.52 -2.07 19.34
C VAL A 130 -2.36 -1.07 19.38
N VAL A 131 -1.11 -1.55 19.28
CA VAL A 131 0.07 -0.69 19.18
C VAL A 131 -0.05 0.25 17.99
N LEU A 132 -0.28 -0.27 16.78
CA LEU A 132 -0.39 0.55 15.59
C LEU A 132 -1.56 1.54 15.69
N THR A 133 -2.70 1.10 16.20
CA THR A 133 -3.86 1.99 16.43
C THR A 133 -3.50 3.18 17.33
N ASN A 134 -2.86 2.92 18.46
CA ASN A 134 -2.44 3.97 19.39
C ASN A 134 -1.34 4.88 18.81
N VAL A 135 -0.41 4.32 18.05
CA VAL A 135 0.66 5.07 17.38
C VAL A 135 0.05 6.10 16.42
N PHE A 136 -0.86 5.68 15.54
CA PHE A 136 -1.48 6.59 14.57
C PHE A 136 -2.23 7.73 15.25
N LEU A 137 -3.00 7.42 16.31
CA LEU A 137 -3.69 8.44 17.12
C LEU A 137 -2.72 9.42 17.80
N ASN A 138 -1.56 8.93 18.26
CA ASN A 138 -0.55 9.77 18.90
C ASN A 138 0.22 10.63 17.88
N VAL A 139 0.52 10.09 16.70
CA VAL A 139 1.15 10.83 15.60
C VAL A 139 0.25 11.95 15.11
N ASP A 140 -1.06 11.71 14.95
CA ASP A 140 -2.02 12.75 14.56
C ASP A 140 -2.08 13.89 15.59
N LYS A 141 -2.13 13.57 16.89
CA LYS A 141 -2.07 14.57 17.97
C LYS A 141 -0.73 15.33 17.98
N ALA A 142 0.37 14.64 17.70
CA ALA A 142 1.69 15.25 17.66
C ALA A 142 1.85 16.18 16.45
N LEU A 143 1.29 15.80 15.29
CA LEU A 143 1.22 16.64 14.10
C LEU A 143 0.44 17.93 14.40
N ALA A 144 -0.74 17.82 15.03
CA ALA A 144 -1.53 19.00 15.39
C ALA A 144 -0.72 20.00 16.22
N LYS A 145 -0.01 19.51 17.24
CA LYS A 145 0.89 20.33 18.05
C LYS A 145 2.03 20.92 17.22
N HIS A 146 2.68 20.10 16.39
CA HIS A 146 3.80 20.54 15.57
C HIS A 146 3.42 21.70 14.66
N LEU A 147 2.28 21.60 13.97
CA LEU A 147 1.82 22.64 13.07
C LEU A 147 1.35 23.90 13.81
N HIS A 148 0.81 23.78 15.02
CA HIS A 148 0.47 24.96 15.84
C HIS A 148 1.70 25.77 16.26
N PHE A 149 2.88 25.14 16.41
CA PHE A 149 4.12 25.83 16.81
C PHE A 149 4.97 26.29 15.62
N SER A 150 4.84 25.65 14.46
CA SER A 150 5.55 26.03 13.24
C SER A 150 4.93 27.31 12.64
N ALA A 151 5.45 28.47 13.04
CA ALA A 151 4.98 29.82 12.67
C ALA A 151 5.18 30.21 11.18
N ASP A 152 5.60 29.28 10.33
CA ASP A 152 6.05 29.56 8.96
C ASP A 152 5.01 29.20 7.88
N GLY A 153 3.87 28.62 8.25
CA GLY A 153 2.76 28.29 7.35
C GLY A 153 1.60 29.28 7.45
N SER A 154 0.86 29.48 6.36
CA SER A 154 -0.45 30.14 6.46
C SER A 154 -1.38 29.26 7.31
N VAL A 155 -2.22 29.86 8.16
CA VAL A 155 -3.14 29.13 9.06
C VAL A 155 -4.04 28.15 8.28
N VAL A 156 -4.33 28.45 7.01
CA VAL A 156 -5.11 27.60 6.12
C VAL A 156 -4.34 26.35 5.65
N ASP A 157 -3.03 26.43 5.41
CA ASP A 157 -2.24 25.25 5.02
C ASP A 157 -2.11 24.25 6.16
N VAL A 158 -2.02 24.74 7.40
CA VAL A 158 -1.93 23.92 8.62
C VAL A 158 -3.21 23.11 8.87
N CYS A 159 -4.37 23.70 8.64
CA CYS A 159 -5.67 23.05 8.90
C CYS A 159 -6.05 22.00 7.84
N LEU A 160 -5.55 22.17 6.60
CA LEU A 160 -5.93 21.38 5.45
C LEU A 160 -4.89 20.32 5.06
N CYS A 161 -3.65 20.42 5.55
CA CYS A 161 -2.64 19.42 5.25
C CYS A 161 -3.03 18.07 5.83
N LEU A 162 -2.88 17.04 5.02
CA LEU A 162 -3.29 15.70 5.38
C LEU A 162 -2.45 14.67 4.66
N SER A 163 -2.46 13.45 5.19
CA SER A 163 -1.82 12.33 4.54
C SER A 163 -2.60 11.03 4.75
N THR A 164 -2.63 10.19 3.71
CA THR A 164 -2.89 8.76 3.90
C THR A 164 -1.73 8.14 4.65
N ALA A 165 -1.96 6.98 5.25
CA ALA A 165 -0.88 6.26 5.90
C ALA A 165 -1.13 4.77 5.79
N MET A 166 -0.24 4.09 5.08
CA MET A 166 -0.12 2.65 5.10
C MET A 166 1.18 2.32 5.81
N VAL A 167 1.10 1.48 6.85
CA VAL A 167 2.26 0.98 7.59
C VAL A 167 2.15 -0.54 7.67
N ALA A 168 3.19 -1.23 7.23
CA ALA A 168 3.32 -2.66 7.32
C ALA A 168 4.55 -3.03 8.17
N LEU A 169 4.33 -3.85 9.17
CA LEU A 169 5.36 -4.36 10.06
C LEU A 169 5.46 -5.87 9.91
N LEU A 170 6.65 -6.35 9.56
CA LEU A 170 6.97 -7.76 9.44
C LEU A 170 7.84 -8.19 10.63
N TRP A 171 7.24 -8.95 11.53
CA TRP A 171 7.89 -9.53 12.69
C TRP A 171 8.40 -10.93 12.39
N ASP A 172 9.62 -11.20 12.86
CA ASP A 172 10.28 -12.50 12.83
C ASP A 172 10.30 -13.15 11.44
N GLY A 173 10.08 -12.38 10.36
CA GLY A 173 9.92 -12.87 9.00
C GLY A 173 8.66 -13.72 8.74
N ILE A 174 7.71 -13.81 9.68
CA ILE A 174 6.54 -14.72 9.58
C ILE A 174 5.20 -14.11 9.98
N GLU A 175 5.20 -12.93 10.57
CA GLU A 175 3.97 -12.28 10.99
C GLU A 175 3.92 -10.86 10.45
N LEU A 176 2.93 -10.60 9.62
CA LEU A 176 2.70 -9.32 8.98
C LEU A 176 1.50 -8.65 9.64
N VAL A 177 1.69 -7.42 10.09
CA VAL A 177 0.62 -6.55 10.55
C VAL A 177 0.60 -5.31 9.70
N VAL A 178 -0.53 -5.04 9.06
CA VAL A 178 -0.75 -3.84 8.25
C VAL A 178 -1.74 -2.94 8.98
N ALA A 179 -1.44 -1.64 9.05
CA ALA A 179 -2.35 -0.58 9.45
C ALA A 179 -2.50 0.39 8.28
N SER A 180 -3.73 0.69 7.88
CA SER A 180 -4.02 1.58 6.75
C SER A 180 -5.07 2.63 7.05
N MET A 181 -4.86 3.83 6.49
CA MET A 181 -5.79 4.94 6.44
C MET A 181 -5.82 5.54 5.04
N GLY A 182 -7.01 5.92 4.60
CA GLY A 182 -7.21 6.48 3.27
C GLY A 182 -7.14 5.42 2.19
N ASP A 183 -6.90 5.85 0.96
CA ASP A 183 -6.95 5.01 -0.25
C ASP A 183 -5.58 4.39 -0.63
N SER A 184 -4.55 4.62 0.19
CA SER A 184 -3.32 3.84 0.14
C SER A 184 -3.57 2.39 0.54
N HIS A 185 -3.27 1.45 -0.35
CA HIS A 185 -3.56 0.03 -0.13
C HIS A 185 -2.32 -0.83 -0.11
N ALA A 186 -2.36 -1.91 0.68
CA ALA A 186 -1.39 -3.00 0.66
C ALA A 186 -1.99 -4.27 0.04
N MET A 187 -1.20 -4.96 -0.76
CA MET A 187 -1.54 -6.26 -1.37
C MET A 187 -0.44 -7.29 -1.10
N LEU A 188 -0.83 -8.54 -0.87
CA LEU A 188 0.04 -9.69 -0.64
C LEU A 188 -0.03 -10.62 -1.86
N CYS A 189 1.06 -10.77 -2.61
CA CYS A 189 1.08 -11.67 -3.76
C CYS A 189 1.80 -12.98 -3.46
N ARG A 190 1.10 -14.12 -3.57
CA ARG A 190 1.63 -15.47 -3.32
C ARG A 190 1.23 -16.43 -4.43
N LYS A 191 2.21 -17.14 -5.03
CA LYS A 191 1.98 -18.14 -6.09
C LYS A 191 1.09 -17.61 -7.24
N GLY A 192 1.39 -16.40 -7.72
CA GLY A 192 0.63 -15.72 -8.77
C GLY A 192 -0.76 -15.21 -8.36
N LYS A 193 -1.16 -15.33 -7.09
CA LYS A 193 -2.43 -14.81 -6.57
C LYS A 193 -2.19 -13.58 -5.72
N ALA A 194 -2.91 -12.50 -6.02
CA ALA A 194 -2.91 -11.29 -5.22
C ALA A 194 -4.05 -11.31 -4.19
N LEU A 195 -3.72 -11.03 -2.93
CA LEU A 195 -4.66 -10.89 -1.82
C LEU A 195 -4.58 -9.45 -1.32
N LYS A 196 -5.66 -8.68 -1.46
CA LYS A 196 -5.73 -7.32 -0.91
C LYS A 196 -5.79 -7.39 0.62
N LEU A 197 -4.88 -6.69 1.30
CA LEU A 197 -4.77 -6.70 2.77
C LEU A 197 -5.58 -5.59 3.45
N THR A 198 -5.96 -4.58 2.66
CA THR A 198 -6.55 -3.33 3.10
C THR A 198 -7.85 -3.10 2.33
N VAL A 199 -8.76 -2.32 2.89
CA VAL A 199 -9.99 -1.91 2.22
C VAL A 199 -9.92 -0.40 2.02
N ASP A 200 -10.18 0.05 0.79
CA ASP A 200 -10.08 1.47 0.49
C ASP A 200 -11.19 2.23 1.20
N HIS A 201 -10.78 3.35 1.75
CA HIS A 201 -11.49 4.17 2.70
C HIS A 201 -12.17 5.33 1.98
N THR A 202 -13.33 5.02 1.39
CA THR A 202 -14.09 5.97 0.58
C THR A 202 -15.28 6.53 1.36
N PRO A 203 -15.69 7.80 1.12
CA PRO A 203 -16.87 8.37 1.76
C PRO A 203 -18.20 7.66 1.40
N GLU A 204 -18.17 6.74 0.43
CA GLU A 204 -19.32 5.90 0.07
C GLU A 204 -19.46 4.64 0.92
N ARG A 205 -18.38 4.20 1.59
CA ARG A 205 -18.42 3.06 2.49
C ARG A 205 -19.44 3.33 3.60
N LYS A 206 -20.29 2.34 3.88
CA LYS A 206 -21.51 2.56 4.69
C LYS A 206 -21.19 3.04 6.11
N ASP A 207 -20.24 2.39 6.74
CA ASP A 207 -19.69 2.73 8.06
C ASP A 207 -19.04 4.11 8.11
N GLU A 208 -18.22 4.45 7.10
CA GLU A 208 -17.60 5.78 6.97
C GLU A 208 -18.65 6.87 6.83
N LYS A 209 -19.60 6.68 5.91
CA LYS A 209 -20.70 7.60 5.65
C LYS A 209 -21.61 7.78 6.87
N GLU A 210 -21.90 6.70 7.60
CA GLU A 210 -22.65 6.76 8.85
C GLU A 210 -21.90 7.53 9.93
N ARG A 211 -20.59 7.30 10.08
CA ARG A 211 -19.75 8.04 11.02
C ARG A 211 -19.71 9.53 10.71
N ILE A 212 -19.53 9.89 9.43
CA ILE A 212 -19.53 11.30 8.98
C ILE A 212 -20.87 11.96 9.29
N ARG A 213 -22.00 11.32 8.94
CA ARG A 213 -23.34 11.85 9.21
C ARG A 213 -23.64 12.00 10.70
N LYS A 214 -23.23 11.01 11.51
CA LYS A 214 -23.42 11.02 12.97
C LYS A 214 -22.70 12.19 13.63
N ASN A 215 -21.56 12.60 13.09
CA ASN A 215 -20.76 13.72 13.57
C ASN A 215 -21.08 15.05 12.88
N GLY A 216 -22.22 15.15 12.19
CA GLY A 216 -22.69 16.41 11.59
C GLY A 216 -22.04 16.78 10.25
N GLY A 217 -21.17 15.92 9.71
CA GLY A 217 -20.67 16.04 8.35
C GLY A 217 -21.66 15.50 7.32
N PHE A 218 -21.38 15.74 6.05
CA PHE A 218 -22.18 15.24 4.93
C PHE A 218 -21.30 14.77 3.78
N VAL A 219 -21.85 13.93 2.90
CA VAL A 219 -21.16 13.47 1.68
C VAL A 219 -21.91 14.05 0.48
N THR A 220 -21.21 14.82 -0.35
CA THR A 220 -21.70 15.37 -1.64
C THR A 220 -20.92 14.77 -2.79
N TRP A 221 -21.46 14.88 -4.01
CA TRP A 221 -20.78 14.44 -5.21
C TRP A 221 -20.35 15.65 -6.04
N ASN A 222 -19.13 15.61 -6.56
CA ASN A 222 -18.66 16.63 -7.51
C ASN A 222 -19.26 16.39 -8.91
N SER A 223 -18.96 17.27 -9.86
CA SER A 223 -19.42 17.15 -11.25
C SER A 223 -18.92 15.88 -11.97
N LEU A 224 -17.89 15.22 -11.45
CA LEU A 224 -17.34 13.96 -11.95
C LEU A 224 -17.96 12.73 -11.28
N GLY A 225 -18.94 12.91 -10.39
CA GLY A 225 -19.59 11.82 -9.67
C GLY A 225 -18.72 11.21 -8.56
N GLN A 226 -17.70 11.90 -8.09
CA GLN A 226 -16.84 11.44 -7.00
C GLN A 226 -17.38 11.93 -5.64
N PRO A 227 -17.48 11.06 -4.63
CA PRO A 227 -17.98 11.42 -3.30
C PRO A 227 -16.94 12.22 -2.52
N HIS A 228 -17.38 13.28 -1.86
CA HIS A 228 -16.54 14.18 -1.05
C HIS A 228 -17.22 14.48 0.29
N VAL A 229 -16.48 14.32 1.39
CA VAL A 229 -16.89 14.78 2.72
C VAL A 229 -16.88 16.30 2.75
N ASN A 230 -18.00 16.88 3.15
CA ASN A 230 -18.29 18.31 3.18
C ASN A 230 -17.94 19.02 1.86
N GLY A 231 -18.00 18.31 0.72
CA GLY A 231 -17.63 18.82 -0.60
C GLY A 231 -16.13 19.05 -0.83
N ARG A 232 -15.25 18.61 0.09
CA ARG A 232 -13.80 18.84 0.01
C ARG A 232 -12.96 17.58 -0.05
N LEU A 233 -13.25 16.57 0.78
CA LEU A 233 -12.32 15.46 1.01
C LEU A 233 -12.81 14.15 0.37
N ALA A 234 -12.00 13.54 -0.49
CA ALA A 234 -12.39 12.34 -1.26
C ALA A 234 -12.16 10.99 -0.53
N MET A 235 -11.60 10.99 0.70
CA MET A 235 -11.23 9.78 1.44
C MET A 235 -11.38 9.94 2.95
N THR A 236 -11.63 8.86 3.69
CA THR A 236 -11.70 8.84 5.16
C THR A 236 -11.36 7.45 5.68
N PRO A 237 -10.51 7.25 6.72
CA PRO A 237 -9.81 8.19 7.62
C PRO A 237 -8.48 8.74 7.07
N ASN A 238 -7.87 9.72 7.74
CA ASN A 238 -6.57 10.30 7.40
C ASN A 238 -5.81 10.82 8.64
N ILE A 239 -4.51 11.09 8.48
CA ILE A 239 -3.70 11.86 9.44
C ILE A 239 -3.72 13.33 9.03
N GLY A 240 -3.88 14.25 9.97
CA GLY A 240 -4.03 15.68 9.70
C GLY A 240 -5.48 16.08 9.45
N ASP A 241 -5.72 17.03 8.54
CA ASP A 241 -7.07 17.48 8.17
C ASP A 241 -7.93 17.91 9.37
N PHE A 242 -7.34 18.72 10.26
CA PHE A 242 -7.89 19.02 11.58
C PHE A 242 -9.29 19.66 11.54
N ASP A 243 -9.64 20.35 10.46
CA ASP A 243 -10.95 20.95 10.25
C ASP A 243 -12.09 19.91 10.15
N LEU A 244 -11.81 18.74 9.58
CA LEU A 244 -12.80 17.68 9.36
C LEU A 244 -12.81 16.62 10.47
N LYS A 245 -11.92 16.71 11.46
CA LYS A 245 -11.94 15.79 12.60
C LYS A 245 -13.26 15.85 13.37
N ASN A 246 -13.83 17.05 13.54
CA ASN A 246 -15.13 17.23 14.17
C ASN A 246 -16.30 16.75 13.28
N ALA A 247 -16.10 16.63 11.98
CA ALA A 247 -17.10 16.11 11.03
C ALA A 247 -17.06 14.58 10.90
N GLY A 248 -16.22 13.89 11.67
CA GLY A 248 -16.13 12.43 11.72
C GLY A 248 -14.99 11.80 10.92
N VAL A 249 -14.05 12.61 10.40
CA VAL A 249 -12.77 12.12 9.88
C VAL A 249 -11.91 11.74 11.08
N ILE A 250 -11.53 10.48 11.20
CA ILE A 250 -10.74 10.00 12.34
C ILE A 250 -9.30 9.71 11.92
N ALA A 251 -8.41 9.57 12.91
CA ALA A 251 -7.05 9.06 12.74
C ALA A 251 -6.91 7.69 13.42
N GLU A 252 -7.95 6.87 13.35
CA GLU A 252 -7.91 5.45 13.74
C GLU A 252 -7.70 4.59 12.49
N PRO A 253 -6.64 3.77 12.40
CA PRO A 253 -6.38 2.95 11.23
C PRO A 253 -7.21 1.68 11.26
N GLU A 254 -7.50 1.13 10.09
CA GLU A 254 -7.87 -0.28 10.00
C GLU A 254 -6.64 -1.16 10.05
N THR A 255 -6.70 -2.22 10.85
CA THR A 255 -5.59 -3.15 11.02
C THR A 255 -5.92 -4.52 10.47
N LYS A 256 -4.90 -5.18 9.91
CA LYS A 256 -4.98 -6.55 9.42
C LYS A 256 -3.73 -7.32 9.81
N ARG A 257 -3.90 -8.32 10.66
CA ARG A 257 -2.87 -9.30 11.02
C ARG A 257 -2.93 -10.55 10.14
N ILE A 258 -1.76 -11.01 9.70
CA ILE A 258 -1.55 -12.27 8.97
C ILE A 258 -0.36 -12.99 9.57
N SER A 259 -0.56 -14.24 9.98
CA SER A 259 0.49 -15.14 10.47
C SER A 259 0.71 -16.32 9.52
N ASP A 260 1.83 -17.02 9.71
CA ASP A 260 2.18 -18.30 9.08
C ASP A 260 2.64 -18.22 7.61
N SER A 261 2.68 -19.38 6.94
CA SER A 261 3.24 -19.64 5.61
C SER A 261 2.76 -18.71 4.48
N ASP A 262 1.83 -17.81 4.76
CA ASP A 262 1.29 -16.79 3.86
C ASP A 262 2.17 -15.55 3.73
N VAL A 263 3.12 -15.33 4.66
CA VAL A 263 4.01 -14.16 4.63
C VAL A 263 5.10 -14.26 3.55
N LEU A 264 5.09 -15.31 2.72
CA LEU A 264 5.92 -15.40 1.51
C LEU A 264 5.27 -14.57 0.40
N ALA A 265 5.58 -13.28 0.30
CA ALA A 265 4.84 -12.42 -0.59
C ALA A 265 5.56 -11.17 -1.08
N LYS A 266 5.00 -10.60 -2.13
CA LYS A 266 5.25 -9.21 -2.50
C LYS A 266 4.25 -8.35 -1.74
N ILE A 267 4.72 -7.33 -1.02
CA ILE A 267 3.86 -6.21 -0.63
C ILE A 267 3.99 -5.09 -1.66
N GLU A 268 2.88 -4.81 -2.32
CA GLU A 268 2.70 -3.62 -3.13
C GLU A 268 1.90 -2.62 -2.31
N CYS A 269 2.46 -1.42 -2.19
CA CYS A 269 1.80 -0.29 -1.56
C CYS A 269 1.72 0.83 -2.59
N ALA A 270 0.50 1.22 -2.92
CA ALA A 270 0.26 2.23 -3.95
C ALA A 270 -0.72 3.28 -3.46
N CYS A 271 -0.54 4.50 -3.94
CA CYS A 271 -1.44 5.63 -3.72
C CYS A 271 -1.82 6.29 -5.05
N GLY A 272 -3.12 6.60 -5.23
CA GLY A 272 -3.66 7.53 -6.22
C GLY A 272 -3.32 7.39 -7.71
N PHE A 273 -3.92 8.26 -8.54
CA PHE A 273 -3.80 8.29 -10.01
C PHE A 273 -2.46 8.88 -10.53
N GLY A 274 -1.56 9.27 -9.63
CA GLY A 274 -0.26 9.87 -9.93
C GLY A 274 0.83 9.25 -9.07
N GLY A 275 1.17 7.99 -9.36
CA GLY A 275 1.53 7.03 -8.33
C GLY A 275 2.95 7.10 -7.75
N MET A 276 3.01 7.01 -6.43
CA MET A 276 4.01 6.22 -5.73
C MET A 276 3.59 4.76 -5.65
N VAL A 277 4.50 3.87 -6.02
CA VAL A 277 4.39 2.42 -5.78
C VAL A 277 5.63 1.98 -5.01
N LEU A 278 5.45 1.66 -3.73
CA LEU A 278 6.45 0.96 -2.96
C LEU A 278 6.25 -0.54 -3.17
N GLN A 279 7.26 -1.20 -3.75
CA GLN A 279 7.20 -2.61 -4.10
C GLN A 279 8.22 -3.40 -3.28
N ALA A 280 7.86 -3.79 -2.08
CA ALA A 280 8.69 -4.67 -1.29
C ALA A 280 8.45 -6.12 -1.75
N THR A 281 9.43 -6.69 -2.46
CA THR A 281 9.38 -8.07 -2.91
C THR A 281 10.23 -8.92 -1.97
N TRP A 282 9.63 -9.84 -1.24
CA TRP A 282 10.38 -10.85 -0.50
C TRP A 282 10.04 -12.25 -0.99
N VAL A 283 11.09 -12.95 -1.40
CA VAL A 283 11.02 -14.37 -1.69
C VAL A 283 11.41 -15.08 -0.40
N ALA A 284 10.49 -15.85 0.14
CA ALA A 284 10.75 -16.73 1.24
C ALA A 284 10.40 -18.18 0.80
N PRO A 285 11.11 -19.20 1.29
CA PRO A 285 11.10 -20.53 0.72
C PRO A 285 9.71 -21.14 0.75
N ALA A 286 9.37 -21.78 -0.36
CA ALA A 286 8.30 -22.77 -0.36
C ALA A 286 8.65 -23.81 0.70
N THR A 287 7.79 -23.95 1.71
CA THR A 287 7.79 -25.13 2.57
C THR A 287 7.62 -26.35 1.66
N PHE A 288 8.60 -27.25 1.67
CA PHE A 288 8.45 -28.62 1.19
C PHE A 288 7.34 -29.33 1.96
#